data_AF-A0A3M1BSX8-F1
#
_entry.id   AF-A0A3M1BSX8-F1
#
_cell.length_a   1.000
_cell.length_b   1.000
_cell.length_c   1.000
_cell.angle_alpha   90.00
_cell.angle_beta   90.00
_cell.angle_gamma   90.00
#
_symmetry.space_group_name_H-M   'P 1'
#
loop_
_entity.id
_entity.type
_entity.pdbx_description
1 polymer ?
#
loop_
_entity_poly.entity_id
_entity_poly.type
_entity_poly.pdbx_seq_one_letter_code
_entity_poly.pdbx_strand_id
1 'polypeptide(L)'
;MRWIKRILIVAISLYLLLLVGVFFAQERLLFLNEQLPETYQFRDGEEVELEVEKGIYLNCLWLKEPASKGVILYLHGNKGSNRRCLRQAGTFRGQGYDV
;
A
#
# COMPACT_ATOMS: atom_id res chain seq x y z
N MET A 1 9.70 -14.27 47.29
CA MET A 1 8.83 -13.24 46.67
C MET A 1 9.57 -12.06 46.02
N ARG A 2 10.69 -11.54 46.58
CA ARG A 2 11.42 -10.38 45.98
C ARG A 2 12.05 -10.67 44.60
N TRP A 3 12.52 -11.90 44.37
CA TRP A 3 13.11 -12.33 43.10
C TRP A 3 12.08 -12.40 41.97
N ILE A 4 10.87 -12.91 42.26
CA ILE A 4 9.73 -12.91 41.32
C ILE A 4 9.38 -11.49 40.88
N LYS A 5 9.29 -10.55 41.83
CA LYS A 5 9.04 -9.13 41.52
C LYS A 5 10.12 -8.54 40.61
N ARG A 6 11.40 -8.86 40.84
CA ARG A 6 12.51 -8.40 39.98
C ARG A 6 12.42 -8.97 38.57
N ILE A 7 12.14 -10.27 38.44
CA ILE A 7 11.95 -10.92 37.13
C ILE A 7 10.80 -10.25 36.37
N LEU A 8 9.66 -10.01 37.06
CA LEU A 8 8.50 -9.36 36.46
C LEU A 8 8.82 -7.95 35.98
N ILE A 9 9.52 -7.14 36.79
CA ILE A 9 9.93 -5.78 36.41
C ILE A 9 10.82 -5.84 35.16
N VAL A 10 11.82 -6.73 35.12
CA VAL A 10 12.70 -6.86 33.95
C VAL A 10 11.91 -7.27 32.71
N ALA A 11 11.01 -8.25 32.82
CA ALA A 11 10.18 -8.71 31.69
C ALA A 11 9.29 -7.59 31.16
N ILE A 12 8.63 -6.82 32.05
CA ILE A 12 7.79 -5.68 31.66
C ILE A 12 8.63 -4.60 30.99
N SER A 13 9.79 -4.25 31.56
CA SER A 13 10.68 -3.25 30.98
C SER A 13 11.17 -3.66 29.58
N LEU A 14 11.53 -4.93 29.37
CA LEU A 14 11.92 -5.44 28.06
C LEU A 14 10.76 -5.42 27.06
N TYR A 15 9.55 -5.77 27.50
CA TYR A 15 8.36 -5.73 26.66
C TYR A 15 8.03 -4.29 26.23
N LEU A 16 8.09 -3.33 27.16
CA LEU A 16 7.89 -1.91 26.84
C LEU A 16 8.96 -1.39 25.89
N LEU A 17 10.21 -1.77 26.07
CA LEU A 17 11.30 -1.41 25.16
C LEU A 17 11.04 -1.95 23.74
N LEU A 18 10.56 -3.19 23.62
CA LEU A 18 10.17 -3.78 22.35
C LEU A 18 9.02 -3.00 21.71
N LEU A 19 7.98 -2.66 22.47
CA LEU A 19 6.83 -1.90 21.96
C LEU A 19 7.25 -0.52 21.44
N VAL A 20 8.15 0.17 22.15
CA VAL A 20 8.71 1.46 21.69
C VAL A 20 9.46 1.26 20.37
N GLY A 21 10.30 0.22 20.28
CA GLY A 21 11.00 -0.12 19.03
C GLY A 21 10.04 -0.39 17.87
N VAL A 22 9.00 -1.19 18.10
CA VAL A 22 7.97 -1.48 17.10
C VAL A 22 7.20 -0.22 16.73
N PHE A 23 6.84 0.64 17.68
CA PHE A 23 6.11 1.89 17.42
C PHE A 23 6.86 2.80 16.44
N PHE A 24 8.19 2.94 16.60
CA PHE A 24 8.99 3.73 15.66
C PHE A 24 9.28 2.99 14.34
N ALA A 25 9.33 1.66 14.35
CA ALA A 25 9.55 0.86 13.14
C ALA A 25 8.26 0.52 12.37
N GLN A 26 7.07 0.84 12.93
CA GLN A 26 5.78 0.33 12.45
C GLN A 26 5.54 0.64 10.98
N GLU A 27 5.91 1.82 10.51
CA GLU A 27 5.67 2.21 9.13
C GLU A 27 6.44 1.32 8.16
N ARG A 28 7.70 1.02 8.46
CA ARG A 28 8.54 0.14 7.63
C ARG A 28 8.09 -1.32 7.70
N LEU A 29 7.48 -1.73 8.81
CA LEU A 29 6.96 -3.09 9.00
C LEU A 29 5.61 -3.29 8.32
N LEU A 30 4.74 -2.27 8.38
CA LEU A 30 3.38 -2.31 7.87
C LEU A 30 3.29 -1.87 6.41
N PHE A 31 4.06 -0.88 5.96
CA PHE A 31 4.02 -0.37 4.59
C PHE A 31 5.24 -0.87 3.82
N LEU A 32 5.04 -1.98 3.13
CA LEU A 32 6.03 -2.58 2.24
C LEU A 32 5.84 -2.04 0.82
N ASN A 33 5.91 -0.71 0.68
CA ASN A 33 5.74 -0.04 -0.59
C ASN A 33 6.93 -0.32 -1.53
N GLU A 34 6.64 -0.36 -2.83
CA GLU A 34 7.65 -0.45 -3.88
C GLU A 34 7.63 0.88 -4.63
N GLN A 35 8.70 1.67 -4.52
CA GLN A 35 8.79 2.91 -5.29
C GLN A 35 9.18 2.58 -6.73
N LEU A 36 8.41 3.09 -7.68
CA LEU A 36 8.74 3.01 -9.10
C LEU A 36 9.47 4.30 -9.51
N PRO A 37 10.49 4.23 -10.38
CA PRO A 37 11.09 5.44 -10.94
C PRO A 37 10.10 6.14 -11.86
N GLU A 38 10.21 7.46 -12.02
CA GLU A 38 9.41 8.27 -12.96
C GLU A 38 9.52 7.80 -14.42
N THR A 39 10.62 7.13 -14.77
CA THR A 39 10.83 6.55 -16.11
C THR A 39 10.19 5.18 -16.28
N TYR A 40 9.49 4.67 -15.26
CA TYR A 40 8.84 3.37 -15.31
C TYR A 40 7.70 3.40 -16.31
N GLN A 41 7.71 2.48 -17.27
CA GLN A 41 6.61 2.32 -18.22
C GLN A 41 5.74 1.14 -17.81
N PHE A 42 4.45 1.41 -17.60
CA PHE A 42 3.49 0.33 -17.39
C PHE A 42 3.26 -0.44 -18.69
N ARG A 43 2.99 -1.73 -18.55
CA ARG A 43 2.77 -2.62 -19.69
C ARG A 43 1.40 -2.43 -20.34
N ASP A 44 0.49 -1.80 -19.61
CA ASP A 44 -0.92 -1.67 -19.98
C ASP A 44 -1.58 -0.59 -19.10
N GLY A 45 -2.74 -0.11 -19.55
CA GLY A 45 -3.45 1.02 -18.96
C GLY A 45 -2.89 2.37 -19.38
N GLU A 46 -3.73 3.40 -19.21
CA GLU A 46 -3.34 4.79 -19.38
C GLU A 46 -2.93 5.35 -18.01
N GLU A 47 -1.72 5.90 -17.92
CA GLU A 47 -1.28 6.60 -16.71
C GLU A 47 -2.02 7.92 -16.57
N VAL A 48 -2.54 8.17 -15.37
CA VAL A 48 -3.27 9.39 -15.01
C VAL A 48 -2.72 9.91 -13.69
N GLU A 49 -2.36 11.19 -13.65
CA GLU A 49 -1.97 11.87 -12.42
C GLU A 49 -3.16 12.66 -11.87
N LEU A 50 -3.59 12.32 -10.65
CA LEU A 50 -4.70 12.98 -9.97
C LEU A 50 -4.16 13.92 -8.89
N GLU A 51 -4.37 15.22 -9.04
CA GLU A 51 -4.05 16.19 -7.99
C GLU A 51 -5.05 16.03 -6.84
N VAL A 52 -4.57 15.62 -5.67
CA VAL A 52 -5.41 15.43 -4.46
C VAL A 52 -5.28 16.59 -3.48
N GLU A 53 -4.18 17.33 -3.56
CA GLU A 53 -3.92 18.57 -2.84
C GLU A 53 -2.88 19.36 -3.64
N LYS A 54 -2.72 20.65 -3.35
CA LYS A 54 -1.79 21.54 -4.06
C LYS A 54 -0.38 20.93 -4.14
N GLY A 55 0.00 20.51 -5.35
CA GLY A 55 1.31 19.90 -5.61
C GLY A 55 1.48 18.45 -5.15
N ILE A 56 0.40 17.78 -4.73
CA ILE A 56 0.37 16.37 -4.38
C ILE A 56 -0.45 15.61 -5.42
N TYR A 57 0.22 14.71 -6.14
CA TYR A 57 -0.37 13.92 -7.21
C TYR A 57 -0.38 12.43 -6.83
N LEU A 58 -1.47 11.75 -7.16
CA LEU A 58 -1.57 10.30 -7.14
C LEU A 58 -1.48 9.76 -8.56
N ASN A 59 -0.41 9.01 -8.84
CA ASN A 59 -0.32 8.21 -10.04
C ASN A 59 -1.39 7.11 -9.99
N CYS A 60 -2.17 7.01 -11.05
CA CYS A 60 -3.23 6.04 -11.26
C CYS A 60 -3.08 5.37 -12.63
N LEU A 61 -3.66 4.19 -12.78
CA LEU A 61 -3.76 3.52 -14.07
C LEU A 61 -5.22 3.32 -14.41
N TRP A 62 -5.63 3.82 -15.58
CA TRP A 62 -6.97 3.64 -16.10
C TRP A 62 -6.97 2.52 -17.15
N LEU A 63 -7.64 1.42 -16.82
CA LEU A 63 -7.92 0.31 -17.71
C LEU A 63 -9.26 0.55 -18.42
N LYS A 64 -9.20 1.02 -19.67
CA LYS A 64 -10.39 1.29 -20.49
C LYS A 64 -10.96 0.02 -21.12
N GLU A 65 -12.28 -0.07 -21.15
CA GLU A 65 -13.03 -1.11 -21.84
C GLU A 65 -13.83 -0.49 -23.02
N PRO A 66 -13.80 -1.07 -24.25
CA PRO A 66 -14.41 -0.44 -25.44
C PRO A 66 -15.91 -0.10 -25.34
N ALA A 67 -16.67 -0.82 -24.52
CA ALA A 67 -18.11 -0.61 -24.31
C ALA A 67 -18.44 -0.64 -22.81
N SER A 68 -17.74 0.22 -22.06
CA SER A 68 -17.83 0.28 -20.61
C SER A 68 -19.22 0.68 -20.10
N LYS A 69 -19.71 -0.06 -19.10
CA LYS A 69 -20.98 0.19 -18.41
C LYS A 69 -20.83 1.16 -17.23
N GLY A 70 -19.59 1.44 -16.83
CA GLY A 70 -19.24 2.26 -15.67
C GLY A 70 -17.79 2.05 -15.24
N VAL A 71 -17.38 2.68 -14.14
CA VAL A 71 -16.00 2.61 -13.63
C VAL A 71 -15.93 1.93 -12.27
N ILE A 72 -14.92 1.09 -12.07
CA ILE A 72 -14.59 0.45 -10.80
C ILE A 72 -13.34 1.11 -10.24
N LEU A 73 -13.47 1.90 -9.17
CA LEU A 73 -12.29 2.42 -8.47
C LEU A 73 -11.61 1.31 -7.66
N TYR A 74 -10.51 0.78 -8.17
CA TYR A 74 -9.74 -0.28 -7.49
C TYR A 74 -8.58 0.31 -6.67
N LEU A 75 -8.63 0.13 -5.34
CA LEU A 75 -7.59 0.58 -4.42
C LEU A 75 -6.79 -0.63 -3.90
N HIS A 76 -5.48 -0.63 -4.12
CA HIS A 76 -4.62 -1.71 -3.62
C HIS A 76 -4.28 -1.55 -2.12
N GLY A 77 -3.82 -2.64 -1.49
CA GLY A 77 -3.39 -2.62 -0.09
C GLY A 77 -2.02 -1.97 0.13
N ASN A 78 -1.58 -1.93 1.38
CA ASN A 78 -0.31 -1.36 1.87
C ASN A 78 1.03 -1.89 1.29
N LYS A 79 1.00 -2.79 0.29
CA LYS A 79 2.20 -3.46 -0.24
C LYS A 79 2.32 -3.35 -1.75
N GLY A 80 3.52 -3.00 -2.20
CA GLY A 80 3.88 -2.90 -3.61
C GLY A 80 3.58 -1.52 -4.19
N SER A 81 3.18 -1.50 -5.45
CA SER A 81 2.97 -0.30 -6.26
C SER A 81 1.86 -0.52 -7.28
N ASN A 82 1.58 0.50 -8.10
CA ASN A 82 0.68 0.41 -9.23
C ASN A 82 1.06 -0.73 -10.20
N ARG A 83 2.33 -1.15 -10.26
CA ARG A 83 2.74 -2.31 -11.07
C ARG A 83 2.09 -3.59 -10.58
N ARG A 84 2.07 -3.80 -9.27
CA ARG A 84 1.42 -4.95 -8.65
C ARG A 84 -0.10 -4.81 -8.70
N CYS A 85 -0.60 -3.60 -8.46
CA CYS A 85 -2.02 -3.25 -8.55
C CYS A 85 -2.59 -3.60 -9.93
N LEU A 86 -1.92 -3.20 -11.01
CA LEU A 86 -2.30 -3.49 -12.40
C LEU A 86 -2.52 -4.98 -12.64
N ARG A 87 -1.64 -5.83 -12.11
CA ARG A 87 -1.79 -7.29 -12.23
C ARG A 87 -3.02 -7.81 -11.48
N GLN A 88 -3.38 -7.20 -10.35
CA GLN A 88 -4.56 -7.58 -9.58
C GLN A 88 -5.84 -7.06 -10.24
N ALA A 89 -5.86 -5.80 -10.67
CA ALA A 89 -6.95 -5.18 -11.40
C ALA A 89 -7.25 -5.90 -12.74
N GLY A 90 -6.28 -6.60 -13.31
CA GLY A 90 -6.46 -7.43 -14.50
C GLY A 90 -7.59 -8.46 -14.40
N THR A 91 -8.01 -8.88 -13.19
CA THR A 91 -9.15 -9.78 -13.01
C THR A 91 -10.49 -9.20 -13.47
N PHE A 92 -10.59 -7.88 -13.57
CA PHE A 92 -11.81 -7.18 -13.99
C PHE A 92 -11.90 -6.97 -15.51
N ARG A 93 -10.86 -7.32 -16.27
CA ARG A 93 -10.88 -7.16 -17.74
C ARG A 93 -11.98 -7.98 -18.40
N GLY A 94 -12.62 -7.39 -19.42
CA GLY A 94 -13.69 -8.05 -20.16
C GLY A 94 -14.99 -8.22 -19.37
N GLN A 95 -15.09 -7.64 -18.16
CA GLN A 95 -16.33 -7.63 -17.39
C GLN A 95 -17.27 -6.47 -17.80
N GLY A 96 -16.86 -5.67 -18.78
CA GLY A 96 -17.67 -4.56 -19.29
C GLY A 96 -17.60 -3.30 -18.42
N TYR A 97 -16.53 -3.12 -17.64
CA TYR A 97 -16.30 -1.93 -16.82
C TYR A 97 -14.88 -1.44 -17.00
N ASP A 98 -14.72 -0.13 -16.93
CA ASP A 98 -13.43 0.50 -16.75
C ASP A 98 -12.97 0.26 -15.32
N VAL A 99 -11.66 0.25 -15.11
CA VAL A 99 -11.03 0.03 -13.80
C VAL A 99 -9.93 1.03 -13.56
#